data_AF-A0A5B8FTF7-F1
#
_entry.id   AF-A0A5B8FTF7-F1
#
_cell.length_a   1.000
_cell.length_b   1.000
_cell.length_c   1.000
_cell.angle_alpha   90.00
_cell.angle_beta   90.00
_cell.angle_gamma   90.00
#
_symmetry.space_group_name_H-M   'P 1'
#
loop_
_entity.id
_entity.type
_entity.pdbx_description
1 polymer ?
#
loop_
_entity_poly.entity_id
_entity_poly.type
_entity_poly.pdbx_seq_one_letter_code
_entity_poly.pdbx_strand_id
1 'polypeptide(L)'
;MLVVKKGSGIDLIAAERERQVSAEGWTPEHNDDHDAGEIAGAASAYTLSAACLLNPYHGTPLNEPPEGWQWDASWWKPNMGDNPARDLAKSGALSAAEIDRMDRLERPW
;
A
#
# COMPACT_ATOMS: atom_id res chain seq x y z
N MET A 1 -1.06 -22.42 25.36
CA MET A 1 -1.56 -21.30 24.54
C MET A 1 -0.48 -20.98 23.53
N LEU A 2 -0.65 -21.34 22.25
CA LEU A 2 0.33 -21.04 21.22
C LEU A 2 0.24 -19.55 20.90
N VAL A 3 1.28 -18.80 21.24
CA VAL A 3 1.46 -17.43 20.74
C VAL A 3 1.90 -17.57 19.29
N VAL A 4 0.99 -17.36 18.34
CA VAL A 4 1.35 -17.23 16.93
C VAL A 4 2.25 -16.00 16.84
N LYS A 5 3.53 -16.21 16.48
CA LYS A 5 4.47 -15.12 16.24
C LYS A 5 3.92 -14.32 15.06
N LYS A 6 3.52 -13.07 15.31
CA LYS A 6 3.18 -12.12 14.23
C LYS A 6 4.40 -12.01 13.33
N GLY A 7 4.23 -12.14 12.01
CA GLY A 7 5.30 -11.91 11.05
C GLY A 7 5.94 -10.54 11.23
N SER A 8 7.20 -10.39 10.81
CA SER A 8 7.89 -9.10 10.75
C SER A 8 7.17 -8.12 9.80
N GLY A 9 7.55 -6.85 9.83
CA GLY A 9 7.00 -5.86 8.88
C GLY A 9 7.22 -6.26 7.42
N ILE A 10 8.37 -6.88 7.11
CA ILE A 10 8.69 -7.40 5.78
C ILE A 10 7.73 -8.53 5.40
N ASP A 11 7.45 -9.46 6.33
CA ASP A 11 6.52 -10.57 6.07
C ASP A 11 5.11 -10.06 5.76
N LEU A 12 4.67 -8.99 6.43
CA LEU A 12 3.37 -8.36 6.17
C LEU A 12 3.30 -7.70 4.79
N ILE A 13 4.37 -7.03 4.38
CA ILE A 13 4.49 -6.40 3.06
C ILE A 13 4.46 -7.47 1.96
N ALA A 14 5.23 -8.56 2.12
CA ALA A 14 5.25 -9.66 1.17
C ALA A 14 3.87 -10.32 1.03
N ALA A 15 3.22 -10.63 2.16
CA ALA A 15 1.88 -11.22 2.15
C ALA A 15 0.83 -10.28 1.51
N GLU A 16 0.92 -8.97 1.75
CA GLU A 16 0.02 -8.01 1.11
C GLU A 16 0.29 -7.89 -0.39
N ARG A 17 1.55 -7.95 -0.84
CA ARG A 17 1.88 -7.97 -2.27
C ARG A 17 1.29 -9.19 -2.96
N GLU A 18 1.44 -10.39 -2.37
CA GLU A 18 0.81 -11.62 -2.88
C GLU A 18 -0.73 -11.49 -2.95
N ARG A 19 -1.34 -10.90 -1.92
CA ARG A 19 -2.79 -10.67 -1.86
C ARG A 19 -3.26 -9.64 -2.90
N GLN A 20 -2.50 -8.58 -3.17
CA GLN A 20 -2.80 -7.61 -4.24
C GLN A 20 -2.76 -8.27 -5.63
N VAL A 21 -1.75 -9.11 -5.90
CA VAL A 21 -1.69 -9.87 -7.16
C VAL A 21 -2.88 -10.82 -7.28
N SER A 22 -3.09 -11.66 -6.26
CA SER A 22 -4.05 -12.76 -6.33
C SER A 22 -5.52 -12.34 -6.22
N ALA A 23 -5.83 -11.33 -5.40
CA ALA A 23 -7.21 -10.91 -5.14
C ALA A 23 -7.66 -9.70 -5.98
N GLU A 24 -6.75 -8.78 -6.31
CA GLU A 24 -7.09 -7.56 -7.07
C GLU A 24 -6.58 -7.61 -8.52
N GLY A 25 -5.74 -8.59 -8.88
CA GLY A 25 -5.19 -8.70 -10.23
C GLY A 25 -4.10 -7.69 -10.56
N TRP A 26 -3.47 -7.07 -9.56
CA TRP A 26 -2.39 -6.08 -9.73
C TRP A 26 -1.06 -6.77 -10.05
N THR A 27 -1.01 -7.44 -11.21
CA THR A 27 0.16 -8.17 -11.69
C THR A 27 1.28 -7.20 -12.11
N PRO A 28 2.53 -7.68 -12.24
CA PRO A 28 3.61 -6.88 -12.83
C PRO A 28 3.22 -6.24 -14.16
N GLU A 29 2.58 -6.99 -15.05
CA GLU A 29 2.16 -6.52 -16.38
C GLU A 29 1.05 -5.46 -16.28
N HIS A 30 0.08 -5.64 -15.39
CA HIS A 30 -0.92 -4.59 -15.12
C HIS A 30 -0.25 -3.30 -14.65
N ASN A 31 0.77 -3.42 -13.79
CA ASN A 31 1.45 -2.28 -13.22
C ASN A 31 2.29 -1.52 -14.25
N ASP A 32 2.77 -2.19 -15.32
CA ASP A 32 3.54 -1.55 -16.39
C ASP A 32 2.74 -0.44 -17.11
N ASP A 33 1.41 -0.50 -17.08
CA ASP A 33 0.51 0.52 -17.64
C ASP A 33 0.30 1.75 -16.74
N HIS A 34 0.87 1.78 -15.52
CA HIS A 34 0.77 2.90 -14.56
C HIS A 34 2.13 3.56 -14.34
N ASP A 35 2.61 4.31 -15.33
CA ASP A 35 3.97 4.84 -15.37
C ASP A 35 4.13 6.32 -14.96
N ALA A 36 3.02 7.02 -14.70
CA ALA A 36 3.01 8.43 -14.31
C ALA A 36 3.14 8.65 -12.80
N GLY A 37 3.48 7.58 -12.06
CA GLY A 37 3.72 7.62 -10.61
C GLY A 37 2.47 7.34 -9.77
N GLU A 38 1.40 6.82 -10.38
CA GLU A 38 0.14 6.49 -9.70
C GLU A 38 0.37 5.49 -8.57
N ILE A 39 1.20 4.46 -8.79
CA ILE A 39 1.51 3.43 -7.79
C ILE A 39 2.26 4.02 -6.59
N ALA A 40 3.23 4.90 -6.84
CA ALA A 40 3.95 5.62 -5.78
C ALA A 40 3.01 6.57 -5.01
N GLY A 41 2.14 7.28 -5.72
CA GLY A 41 1.12 8.15 -5.12
C GLY A 41 0.20 7.37 -4.18
N ALA A 42 -0.25 6.19 -4.60
CA ALA A 42 -1.07 5.32 -3.77
C ALA A 42 -0.35 4.74 -2.55
N ALA A 43 0.92 4.38 -2.69
CA ALA A 43 1.74 4.01 -1.54
C ALA A 43 1.78 5.14 -0.51
N SER A 44 2.01 6.39 -0.97
CA SER A 44 2.02 7.56 -0.10
C SER A 44 0.67 7.78 0.61
N ALA A 45 -0.45 7.54 -0.07
CA ALA A 45 -1.79 7.66 0.49
C ALA A 45 -2.01 6.69 1.66
N TYR A 46 -1.61 5.43 1.51
CA TYR A 46 -1.70 4.46 2.61
C TYR A 46 -0.71 4.76 3.76
N THR A 47 0.49 5.26 3.45
CA THR A 47 1.41 5.77 4.49
C THR A 47 0.79 6.93 5.28
N LEU A 48 0.16 7.89 4.58
CA LEU A 48 -0.52 9.02 5.22
C LEU A 48 -1.69 8.55 6.09
N SER A 49 -2.50 7.61 5.60
CA SER A 49 -3.59 6.97 6.38
C SER A 49 -3.06 6.39 7.70
N ALA A 50 -2.00 5.58 7.63
CA ALA A 50 -1.38 5.00 8.82
C ALA A 50 -0.81 6.08 9.77
N ALA A 51 -0.17 7.13 9.23
CA ALA A 51 0.37 8.22 10.02
C ALA A 51 -0.73 9.00 10.75
N CYS A 52 -1.87 9.27 10.10
CA CYS A 52 -3.02 9.93 10.71
C CYS A 52 -3.60 9.12 11.87
N LEU A 53 -3.68 7.79 11.74
CA LEU A 53 -4.15 6.89 12.79
C LEU A 53 -3.17 6.79 13.97
N LEU A 54 -1.87 6.79 13.70
CA LEU A 54 -0.82 6.73 14.73
C LEU A 54 -0.65 8.06 15.49
N ASN A 55 -0.98 9.19 14.86
CA ASN A 55 -0.85 10.49 15.47
C ASN A 55 -2.02 10.77 16.43
N PRO A 56 -1.77 10.88 17.76
CA PRO A 56 -2.81 11.01 18.78
C PRO A 56 -3.62 12.31 18.69
N TYR A 57 -3.15 13.32 17.94
CA TYR A 57 -3.85 14.59 17.77
C TYR A 57 -4.70 14.66 16.50
N HIS A 58 -4.52 13.73 15.57
CA HIS A 58 -5.25 13.71 14.30
C HIS A 58 -6.28 12.59 14.26
N GLY A 59 -5.99 11.38 14.77
CA GLY A 59 -6.95 10.33 15.21
C GLY A 59 -8.09 9.91 14.25
N THR A 60 -8.20 10.53 13.09
CA THR A 60 -9.29 10.35 12.15
C THR A 60 -8.78 9.51 10.99
N PRO A 61 -9.39 8.35 10.71
CA PRO A 61 -9.12 7.63 9.48
C PRO A 61 -9.40 8.54 8.29
N LEU A 62 -8.58 8.44 7.26
CA LEU A 62 -8.84 9.10 5.97
C LEU A 62 -10.00 8.40 5.29
N ASN A 63 -11.23 8.87 5.58
CA ASN A 63 -12.44 8.30 4.98
C ASN A 63 -12.52 8.51 3.47
N GLU A 64 -11.80 9.50 2.97
CA GLU A 64 -11.65 9.83 1.56
C GLU A 64 -10.19 9.69 1.14
N PRO A 65 -9.92 9.33 -0.13
CA PRO A 65 -8.56 9.26 -0.62
C PRO A 65 -7.89 10.65 -0.57
N PRO A 66 -6.61 10.75 -0.17
CA PRO A 66 -5.88 12.02 -0.18
C PRO A 66 -5.52 12.45 -1.61
N GLU A 67 -5.04 13.69 -1.77
CA GLU A 67 -4.72 14.32 -3.06
C GLU A 67 -3.77 13.50 -3.96
N GLY A 68 -2.88 12.68 -3.38
CA GLY A 68 -1.97 11.79 -4.12
C GLY A 68 -2.60 10.52 -4.69
N TRP A 69 -3.88 10.24 -4.41
CA TRP A 69 -4.60 9.08 -4.94
C TRP A 69 -5.23 9.41 -6.30
N GLN A 70 -4.73 8.77 -7.35
CA GLN A 70 -5.10 9.10 -8.73
C GLN A 70 -6.11 8.13 -9.35
N TRP A 71 -6.64 7.19 -8.57
CA TRP A 71 -7.65 6.24 -9.03
C TRP A 71 -9.04 6.58 -8.50
N ASP A 72 -10.06 5.91 -9.03
CA ASP A 72 -11.42 6.07 -8.54
C ASP A 72 -11.50 5.83 -7.02
N ALA A 73 -12.28 6.65 -6.33
CA ALA A 73 -12.39 6.62 -4.87
C ALA A 73 -12.94 5.29 -4.34
N SER A 74 -13.67 4.51 -5.15
CA SER A 74 -14.12 3.15 -4.76
C SER A 74 -12.98 2.15 -4.56
N TRP A 75 -11.80 2.42 -5.11
CA TRP A 75 -10.59 1.63 -4.88
C TRP A 75 -9.85 2.02 -3.60
N TRP A 76 -10.23 3.15 -3.00
CA TRP A 76 -9.69 3.56 -1.71
C TRP A 76 -10.27 2.68 -0.60
N LYS A 77 -9.43 1.80 -0.06
CA LYS A 77 -9.82 0.84 0.98
C LYS A 77 -8.95 1.05 2.22
N PRO A 78 -8.97 2.23 2.88
CA PRO A 78 -8.18 2.48 4.08
C PRO A 78 -8.61 1.52 5.19
N ASN A 79 -7.70 1.14 6.09
CA ASN A 79 -8.17 0.48 7.31
C ASN A 79 -8.79 1.52 8.23
N MET A 80 -10.12 1.52 8.26
CA MET A 80 -10.92 2.27 9.22
C MET A 80 -10.79 1.59 10.60
N GLY A 81 -9.74 1.86 11.37
CA GLY A 81 -9.61 1.35 12.75
C GLY A 81 -8.18 1.24 13.29
N ASP A 82 -8.01 0.47 14.38
CA ASP A 82 -6.81 0.44 15.24
C ASP A 82 -5.61 -0.35 14.66
N ASN A 83 -5.55 -0.58 13.34
CA ASN A 83 -4.50 -1.39 12.73
C ASN A 83 -3.75 -0.66 11.60
N PRO A 84 -2.98 0.40 11.95
CA PRO A 84 -2.16 1.15 10.99
C PRO A 84 -1.12 0.27 10.28
N ALA A 85 -0.72 -0.86 10.88
CA ALA A 85 0.22 -1.80 10.29
C ALA A 85 -0.29 -2.40 8.96
N ARG A 86 -1.61 -2.55 8.76
CA ARG A 86 -2.13 -3.00 7.46
C ARG A 86 -2.00 -1.95 6.37
N ASP A 87 -2.21 -0.68 6.67
CA ASP A 87 -2.04 0.39 5.68
C ASP A 87 -0.56 0.57 5.35
N LEU A 88 0.34 0.43 6.33
CA LEU A 88 1.77 0.34 6.06
C LEU A 88 2.15 -0.88 5.21
N ALA A 89 1.51 -2.04 5.41
CA ALA A 89 1.73 -3.22 4.57
C ALA A 89 1.28 -2.97 3.11
N LYS A 90 0.12 -2.35 2.89
CA LYS A 90 -0.34 -1.95 1.54
C LYS A 90 0.61 -0.95 0.90
N SER A 91 1.06 0.05 1.67
CA SER A 91 2.03 1.04 1.22
C SER A 91 3.32 0.36 0.78
N GLY A 92 3.90 -0.50 1.61
CA GLY A 92 5.14 -1.20 1.29
C GLY A 92 4.99 -2.13 0.08
N ALA A 93 3.85 -2.81 -0.05
CA ALA A 93 3.56 -3.67 -1.20
C ALA A 93 3.46 -2.87 -2.52
N LEU A 94 2.83 -1.69 -2.48
CA LEU A 94 2.76 -0.78 -3.63
C LEU A 94 4.13 -0.18 -3.96
N SER A 95 4.92 0.21 -2.96
CA SER A 95 6.30 0.68 -3.18
C SER A 95 7.18 -0.40 -3.83
N ALA A 96 7.08 -1.65 -3.36
CA ALA A 96 7.78 -2.78 -3.98
C ALA A 96 7.33 -2.98 -5.43
N ALA A 97 6.02 -2.92 -5.70
CA ALA A 97 5.48 -3.05 -7.04
C ALA A 97 6.00 -1.97 -8.02
N GLU A 98 6.13 -0.73 -7.55
CA GLU A 98 6.67 0.38 -8.37
C GLU A 98 8.18 0.24 -8.60
N ILE A 99 8.94 -0.19 -7.58
CA ILE A 99 10.37 -0.52 -7.75
C ILE A 99 10.55 -1.62 -8.79
N ASP A 100 9.80 -2.73 -8.65
CA ASP A 100 9.87 -3.84 -9.60
C ASP A 100 9.53 -3.38 -11.02
N ARG A 101 8.58 -2.45 -11.18
CA ARG A 101 8.21 -1.85 -12.48
C ARG A 101 9.34 -1.02 -13.06
N MET A 102 9.96 -0.15 -12.26
CA MET A 102 11.12 0.65 -12.68
C MET A 102 12.30 -0.24 -13.08
N ASP A 103 12.59 -1.27 -12.31
CA ASP A 103 13.68 -2.22 -12.60
C ASP A 103 13.40 -3.03 -13.89
N ARG A 104 12.15 -3.47 -14.11
CA ARG A 104 11.77 -4.16 -15.37
C ARG A 104 11.89 -3.27 -16.61
N LEU A 105 11.59 -1.97 -16.46
CA LEU A 105 11.57 -1.00 -17.56
C LEU A 105 12.89 -0.20 -17.68
N GLU A 106 13.98 -0.73 -17.11
CA GLU A 106 15.33 -0.15 -17.20
C GLU A 106 15.44 1.30 -16.72
N ARG A 107 14.78 1.62 -15.59
CA ARG A 107 15.11 2.80 -14.76
C ARG A 107 15.92 2.36 -13.54
N PRO A 108 17.16 1.86 -13.71
CA PRO A 108 17.95 1.33 -12.61
C PRO A 108 18.27 2.41 -11.58
N TRP A 109 18.39 1.96 -10.33
CA TRP A 109 18.74 2.72 -9.13
C TRP A 109 19.95 3.64 -9.28
#